data_AF-A0AAN6G6B7-F1
#
_entry.id   AF-A0AAN6G6B7-F1
#
_cell.length_a   1.000
_cell.length_b   1.000
_cell.length_c   1.000
_cell.angle_alpha   90.00
_cell.angle_beta   90.00
_cell.angle_gamma   90.00
#
_symmetry.space_group_name_H-M   'P 1'
#
loop_
_entity.id
_entity.type
_entity.pdbx_description
1 polymer ?
#
loop_
_entity_poly.entity_id
_entity_poly.type
_entity_poly.pdbx_seq_one_letter_code
_entity_poly.pdbx_strand_id
1 'polypeptide(L)'
;MLIVGLTGGIASGKSTVSHLLSETHKVPLIDLDTLARAVVEPGTPALKAIVKHFGDKILKEDGTLDRPALGRIVFNDAEQRKVLNRITHSAVRKRMAWTILLLWIKGTKVVVVDAPLLVEAGLWAYCGEIVVVWCSPQDQLNRMLSRDGATGLTEEDARARLASQLPLEDKLPYADVILDNSSALASSDPSAPGSSSDPPTSPAGKAARSSDALRAQVAELVQRWKSNTSSLGGWCMWLLEWVIPPFGLAAGFLAVMKRREAIAHKRLNAEAAKKARGKAQALEGQGTETKKTA
;
A
#
# COMPACT_ATOMS: atom_id res chain seq x y z
N MET A 1 17.43 9.17 -6.36
CA MET A 1 16.46 8.12 -6.75
C MET A 1 15.19 8.34 -5.95
N LEU A 2 14.04 8.33 -6.60
CA LEU A 2 12.74 8.44 -5.95
C LEU A 2 12.28 7.05 -5.47
N ILE A 3 11.97 6.95 -4.17
CA ILE A 3 11.38 5.75 -3.57
C ILE A 3 9.88 5.99 -3.44
N VAL A 4 9.08 5.25 -4.20
CA VAL A 4 7.62 5.37 -4.21
C VAL A 4 7.03 4.24 -3.37
N GLY A 5 6.22 4.55 -2.37
CA GLY A 5 5.46 3.57 -1.62
C GLY A 5 4.11 3.30 -2.30
N LEU A 6 3.86 2.07 -2.73
CA LEU A 6 2.56 1.65 -3.25
C LEU A 6 1.80 0.90 -2.15
N THR A 7 0.61 1.40 -1.82
CA THR A 7 -0.26 0.80 -0.81
C THR A 7 -1.71 0.80 -1.28
N GLY A 8 -2.54 0.00 -0.63
CA GLY A 8 -3.96 -0.14 -0.93
C GLY A 8 -4.61 -1.11 0.04
N GLY A 9 -5.93 -1.03 0.18
CA GLY A 9 -6.71 -1.99 0.97
C GLY A 9 -6.88 -3.33 0.27
N ILE A 10 -7.39 -4.33 0.99
CA ILE A 10 -7.85 -5.59 0.36
C ILE A 10 -8.81 -5.28 -0.79
N ALA A 11 -8.66 -5.98 -1.91
CA ALA A 11 -9.49 -5.85 -3.10
C ALA A 11 -9.55 -4.44 -3.75
N SER A 12 -8.61 -3.55 -3.39
CA SER A 12 -8.47 -2.22 -4.03
C SER A 12 -7.95 -2.26 -5.47
N GLY A 13 -7.35 -3.38 -5.89
CA GLY A 13 -6.68 -3.49 -7.20
C GLY A 13 -5.22 -3.09 -7.19
N LYS A 14 -4.59 -2.99 -6.01
CA LYS A 14 -3.14 -2.75 -5.86
C LYS A 14 -2.29 -3.67 -6.75
N SER A 15 -2.58 -4.97 -6.77
CA SER A 15 -1.83 -5.94 -7.60
C SER A 15 -1.94 -5.64 -9.11
N THR A 16 -3.06 -5.09 -9.57
CA THR A 16 -3.23 -4.63 -10.96
C THR A 16 -2.29 -3.46 -11.24
N VAL A 17 -2.21 -2.49 -10.33
CA VAL A 17 -1.27 -1.36 -10.45
C VAL A 17 0.17 -1.86 -10.41
N SER A 18 0.53 -2.75 -9.49
CA SER A 18 1.87 -3.34 -9.40
C SER A 18 2.27 -4.01 -10.71
N HIS A 19 1.36 -4.78 -11.32
CA HIS A 19 1.58 -5.43 -12.61
C HIS A 19 1.74 -4.43 -13.76
N LEU A 20 0.93 -3.37 -13.82
CA LEU A 20 1.08 -2.32 -14.84
C LEU A 20 2.43 -1.60 -14.72
N LEU A 21 2.86 -1.30 -13.50
CA LEU A 21 4.15 -0.65 -13.24
C LEU A 21 5.33 -1.55 -13.64
N SER A 22 5.30 -2.83 -13.25
CA SER A 22 6.40 -3.76 -13.54
C SER A 22 6.42 -4.22 -15.00
N GLU A 23 5.29 -4.66 -15.54
CA GLU A 23 5.24 -5.30 -16.85
C GLU A 23 5.11 -4.32 -18.00
N THR A 24 4.24 -3.31 -17.87
CA THR A 24 3.98 -2.35 -18.95
C THR A 24 5.02 -1.23 -18.96
N HIS A 25 5.33 -0.68 -17.79
CA HIS A 25 6.22 0.48 -17.68
C HIS A 25 7.67 0.16 -17.30
N LYS A 26 7.96 -1.12 -17.02
CA LYS A 26 9.31 -1.62 -16.64
C LYS A 26 9.91 -0.87 -15.46
N VAL A 27 9.08 -0.44 -14.51
CA VAL A 27 9.51 0.20 -13.27
C VAL A 27 9.90 -0.88 -12.26
N PRO A 28 11.12 -0.84 -11.68
CA PRO A 28 11.52 -1.80 -10.66
C PRO A 28 10.60 -1.76 -9.43
N LEU A 29 10.10 -2.93 -9.03
CA LEU A 29 9.18 -3.09 -7.91
C LEU A 29 9.79 -4.03 -6.86
N ILE A 30 9.74 -3.60 -5.60
CA ILE A 30 10.12 -4.37 -4.43
C ILE A 30 8.83 -4.76 -3.71
N ASP A 31 8.39 -6.00 -3.90
CA ASP A 31 7.26 -6.58 -3.18
C ASP A 31 7.71 -7.00 -1.77
N LEU A 32 7.21 -6.29 -0.75
CA LEU A 32 7.53 -6.59 0.64
C LEU A 32 6.97 -7.92 1.13
N ASP A 33 5.87 -8.43 0.57
CA ASP A 33 5.32 -9.72 0.98
C ASP A 33 6.25 -10.85 0.52
N THR A 34 6.73 -10.76 -0.73
CA THR A 34 7.75 -11.67 -1.25
C THR A 34 9.07 -11.51 -0.49
N LEU A 35 9.49 -10.28 -0.21
CA LEU A 35 10.70 -10.01 0.56
C LEU A 35 10.63 -10.59 1.99
N ALA A 36 9.47 -10.45 2.65
CA ALA A 36 9.23 -10.98 3.99
C ALA A 36 9.29 -12.51 4.04
N ARG A 37 8.96 -13.19 2.94
CA ARG A 37 9.15 -14.65 2.81
C ARG A 37 10.62 -14.99 2.60
N ALA A 38 11.31 -14.26 1.71
CA ALA A 38 12.71 -14.49 1.39
C ALA A 38 13.65 -14.28 2.58
N VAL A 39 13.36 -13.33 3.49
CA VAL A 39 14.24 -13.06 4.65
C VAL A 39 14.26 -14.19 5.68
N VAL A 40 13.32 -15.14 5.63
CA VAL A 40 13.26 -16.30 6.53
C VAL A 40 13.52 -17.63 5.80
N GLU A 41 14.10 -17.58 4.60
CA GLU A 41 14.51 -18.78 3.87
C GLU A 41 15.70 -19.49 4.56
N PRO A 42 15.90 -20.79 4.29
CA PRO A 42 17.05 -21.55 4.79
C PRO A 42 18.37 -20.82 4.56
N GLY A 43 19.25 -20.83 5.56
CA GLY A 43 20.56 -20.17 5.50
C GLY A 43 20.56 -18.67 5.83
N THR A 44 19.39 -18.01 5.89
CA THR A 44 19.31 -16.58 6.24
C THR A 44 19.61 -16.30 7.72
N PRO A 45 20.18 -15.12 8.04
CA PRO A 45 20.41 -14.73 9.43
C PRO A 45 19.11 -14.59 10.25
N ALA A 46 18.01 -14.19 9.62
CA ALA A 46 16.75 -14.01 10.33
C ALA A 46 16.17 -15.37 10.74
N LEU A 47 16.18 -16.38 9.86
CA LEU A 47 15.75 -17.73 10.23
C LEU A 47 16.60 -18.28 11.39
N LYS A 48 17.92 -18.13 11.34
CA LYS A 48 18.81 -18.54 12.43
C LYS A 48 18.47 -17.86 13.76
N ALA A 49 18.14 -16.56 13.73
CA ALA A 49 17.75 -15.83 14.93
C ALA A 49 16.38 -16.29 15.47
N ILE A 50 15.43 -16.61 14.59
CA ILE A 50 14.12 -17.16 14.97
C ILE A 50 14.31 -18.55 15.60
N VAL A 51 15.04 -19.45 14.95
CA VAL A 51 15.32 -20.81 15.46
C VAL A 51 16.04 -20.77 16.80
N LYS A 52 17.02 -19.86 16.98
CA LYS A 52 17.69 -19.67 18.27
C LYS A 52 16.74 -19.31 19.41
N HIS A 53 15.63 -18.63 19.13
CA HIS A 53 14.66 -18.21 20.15
C HIS A 53 13.55 -19.24 20.36
N PHE A 54 13.00 -19.79 19.28
CA PHE A 54 11.82 -20.66 19.29
C PHE A 54 12.16 -22.17 19.29
N GLY A 55 13.44 -22.51 19.09
CA GLY A 55 13.93 -23.88 18.96
C GLY A 55 13.72 -24.48 17.57
N ASP A 56 14.19 -25.71 17.37
CA ASP A 56 14.12 -26.38 16.05
C ASP A 56 12.73 -26.89 15.70
N LYS A 57 11.78 -26.89 16.66
CA LYS A 57 10.39 -27.35 16.48
C LYS A 57 9.59 -26.51 15.47
N ILE A 58 10.11 -25.36 15.05
CA ILE A 58 9.53 -24.48 14.04
C ILE A 58 10.15 -24.68 12.65
N LEU A 59 11.03 -25.67 12.48
CA LEU A 59 11.57 -26.07 11.19
C LEU A 59 10.89 -27.34 10.69
N LYS A 60 10.73 -27.44 9.38
CA LYS A 60 10.41 -28.69 8.69
C LYS A 60 11.67 -29.52 8.47
N GLU A 61 11.50 -30.75 8.03
CA GLU A 61 12.60 -31.67 7.71
C GLU A 61 13.56 -31.12 6.65
N ASP A 62 13.07 -30.28 5.74
CA ASP A 62 13.86 -29.62 4.70
C ASP A 62 14.62 -28.36 5.19
N GLY A 63 14.50 -28.03 6.49
CA GLY A 63 15.11 -26.84 7.10
C GLY A 63 14.37 -25.53 6.79
N THR A 64 13.20 -25.58 6.13
CA THR A 64 12.34 -24.42 5.93
C THR A 64 11.48 -24.13 7.17
N LEU A 65 10.99 -22.90 7.28
CA LEU A 65 10.15 -22.49 8.39
C LEU A 65 8.76 -23.14 8.33
N ASP A 66 8.37 -23.85 9.38
CA ASP A 66 7.00 -24.30 9.62
C ASP A 66 6.16 -23.12 10.16
N ARG A 67 5.48 -22.43 9.23
CA ARG A 67 4.60 -21.29 9.54
C ARG A 67 3.43 -21.67 10.45
N PRO A 68 2.70 -22.79 10.23
CA PRO A 68 1.71 -23.28 11.18
C PRO A 68 2.25 -23.49 12.60
N ALA A 69 3.40 -24.16 12.74
CA ALA A 69 3.99 -24.43 14.05
C ALA A 69 4.40 -23.14 14.77
N LEU A 70 5.11 -22.24 14.07
CA LEU A 70 5.46 -20.93 14.62
C LEU A 70 4.22 -20.11 14.96
N GLY A 71 3.21 -20.15 14.09
CA GLY A 71 1.91 -19.52 14.29
C GLY A 71 1.29 -19.90 15.63
N ARG A 72 1.18 -21.20 15.94
CA ARG A 72 0.60 -21.69 17.20
C ARG A 72 1.28 -21.10 18.44
N ILE A 73 2.59 -20.86 18.37
CA ILE A 73 3.34 -20.25 19.47
C ILE A 73 3.02 -18.75 19.58
N VAL A 74 3.12 -18.00 18.48
CA VAL A 74 2.95 -16.53 18.49
C VAL A 74 1.51 -16.04 18.47
N PHE A 75 0.54 -16.93 18.22
CA PHE A 75 -0.88 -16.60 18.36
C PHE A 75 -1.33 -16.61 19.82
N ASN A 76 -0.74 -17.48 20.65
CA ASN A 76 -1.13 -17.63 22.05
C ASN A 76 -0.30 -16.77 23.01
N ASP A 77 0.82 -16.20 22.55
CA ASP A 77 1.72 -15.40 23.38
C ASP A 77 2.10 -14.08 22.69
N ALA A 78 1.66 -12.97 23.30
CA ALA A 78 1.90 -11.61 22.80
C ALA A 78 3.37 -11.18 22.90
N GLU A 79 4.12 -11.65 23.91
CA GLU A 79 5.54 -11.36 24.04
C GLU A 79 6.35 -12.08 22.96
N GLN A 80 6.01 -13.34 22.70
CA GLN A 80 6.61 -14.12 21.61
C GLN A 80 6.34 -13.48 20.24
N ARG A 81 5.11 -12.98 20.02
CA ARG A 81 4.77 -12.22 18.82
C ARG A 81 5.62 -10.96 18.67
N LYS A 82 5.87 -10.22 19.76
CA LYS A 82 6.75 -9.03 19.73
C LYS A 82 8.17 -9.40 19.35
N VAL A 83 8.71 -10.50 19.89
CA VAL A 83 10.07 -10.95 19.56
C VAL A 83 10.16 -11.33 18.07
N LEU A 84 9.22 -12.12 17.56
CA LEU A 84 9.17 -12.48 16.15
C LEU A 84 9.09 -11.23 15.26
N ASN A 85 8.15 -10.32 15.56
CA ASN A 85 7.98 -9.09 14.79
C ASN A 85 9.25 -8.24 14.78
N ARG A 86 9.97 -8.15 15.91
CA ARG A 86 11.23 -7.40 15.99
C ARG A 86 12.31 -8.00 15.09
N ILE A 87 12.49 -9.32 15.12
CA ILE A 87 13.48 -10.03 14.29
C ILE A 87 13.13 -9.84 12.80
N THR A 88 11.88 -10.12 12.44
CA THR A 88 11.41 -10.06 11.05
C THR A 88 11.44 -8.64 10.51
N HIS A 89 10.92 -7.64 11.23
CA HIS A 89 10.91 -6.25 10.77
C HIS A 89 12.33 -5.70 10.56
N SER A 90 13.27 -6.04 11.44
CA SER A 90 14.68 -5.64 11.28
C SER A 90 15.29 -6.27 10.02
N ALA A 91 15.05 -7.56 9.78
CA ALA A 91 15.56 -8.25 8.59
C ALA A 91 14.95 -7.71 7.29
N VAL A 92 13.63 -7.51 7.26
CA VAL A 92 12.91 -6.95 6.10
C VAL A 92 13.43 -5.55 5.76
N ARG A 93 13.56 -4.66 6.75
CA ARG A 93 14.09 -3.29 6.54
C ARG A 93 15.52 -3.31 5.99
N LYS A 94 16.39 -4.15 6.55
CA LYS A 94 17.77 -4.29 6.06
C LYS A 94 17.81 -4.79 4.62
N ARG A 95 17.01 -5.81 4.30
CA ARG A 95 16.96 -6.38 2.95
C ARG A 95 16.39 -5.37 1.95
N MET A 96 15.35 -4.63 2.33
CA MET A 96 14.75 -3.57 1.53
C MET A 96 15.78 -2.47 1.24
N ALA A 97 16.46 -1.95 2.28
CA ALA A 97 17.50 -0.95 2.14
C ALA A 97 18.65 -1.41 1.22
N TRP A 98 19.06 -2.68 1.35
CA TRP A 98 20.08 -3.28 0.49
C TRP A 98 19.62 -3.36 -0.98
N THR A 99 18.39 -3.82 -1.24
CA THR A 99 17.83 -3.88 -2.60
C THR A 99 17.72 -2.49 -3.23
N ILE A 100 17.28 -1.49 -2.45
CA ILE A 100 17.22 -0.08 -2.87
C ILE A 100 18.62 0.41 -3.21
N LEU A 101 19.63 0.14 -2.38
CA LEU A 101 21.03 0.52 -2.65
C LEU A 101 21.57 -0.12 -3.93
N LEU A 102 21.29 -1.41 -4.17
CA LEU A 102 21.70 -2.08 -5.40
C LEU A 102 21.05 -1.47 -6.65
N LEU A 103 19.77 -1.13 -6.58
CA LEU A 103 19.07 -0.46 -7.68
C LEU A 103 19.63 0.94 -7.91
N TRP A 104 19.96 1.66 -6.83
CA TRP A 104 20.59 2.96 -6.91
C TRP A 104 21.95 2.90 -7.61
N ILE A 105 22.81 1.94 -7.26
CA ILE A 105 24.11 1.71 -7.92
C ILE A 105 23.93 1.39 -9.42
N LYS A 106 22.87 0.68 -9.79
CA LYS A 106 22.52 0.40 -11.20
C LYS A 106 22.00 1.62 -11.98
N GLY A 107 21.92 2.79 -11.35
CA GLY A 107 21.41 4.02 -11.98
C GLY A 107 19.89 4.10 -12.07
N THR A 108 19.16 3.26 -11.32
CA THR A 108 17.70 3.33 -11.27
C THR A 108 17.24 4.65 -10.67
N LYS A 109 16.41 5.38 -11.40
CA LYS A 109 15.91 6.69 -10.96
C LYS A 109 14.69 6.61 -10.07
N VAL A 110 13.85 5.58 -10.25
CA VAL A 110 12.58 5.38 -9.53
C VAL A 110 12.44 3.92 -9.15
N VAL A 111 12.09 3.65 -7.89
CA VAL A 111 11.78 2.31 -7.40
C VAL A 111 10.45 2.35 -6.66
N VAL A 112 9.61 1.34 -6.90
CA VAL A 112 8.31 1.18 -6.23
C VAL A 112 8.45 0.13 -5.14
N VAL A 113 7.99 0.46 -3.94
CA VAL A 113 7.98 -0.38 -2.75
C VAL A 113 6.53 -0.76 -2.50
N ASP A 114 6.18 -1.99 -2.83
CA ASP A 114 4.81 -2.48 -2.71
C ASP A 114 4.59 -3.14 -1.35
N ALA A 115 3.74 -2.53 -0.51
CA ALA A 115 3.31 -3.08 0.77
C ALA A 115 1.82 -2.78 1.05
N PRO A 116 0.97 -3.79 1.27
CA PRO A 116 -0.40 -3.59 1.74
C PRO A 116 -0.45 -2.83 3.07
N LEU A 117 0.48 -3.14 3.98
CA LEU A 117 0.58 -2.57 5.33
C LEU A 117 1.63 -1.44 5.44
N LEU A 118 1.89 -0.72 4.34
CA LEU A 118 2.92 0.32 4.28
C LEU A 118 2.70 1.43 5.33
N VAL A 119 1.45 1.82 5.56
CA VAL A 119 1.09 2.88 6.52
C VAL A 119 1.22 2.36 7.94
N GLU A 120 0.65 1.19 8.20
CA GLU A 120 0.60 0.49 9.49
C GLU A 120 2.00 0.12 9.99
N ALA A 121 2.90 -0.26 9.08
CA ALA A 121 4.29 -0.58 9.39
C ALA A 121 5.19 0.66 9.56
N GLY A 122 4.66 1.87 9.35
CA GLY A 122 5.43 3.12 9.41
C GLY A 122 6.43 3.28 8.26
N LEU A 123 6.29 2.50 7.18
CA LEU A 123 7.22 2.51 6.06
C LEU A 123 7.09 3.76 5.19
N TRP A 124 5.93 4.41 5.24
CA TRP A 124 5.65 5.70 4.61
C TRP A 124 6.70 6.79 4.89
N ALA A 125 7.36 6.74 6.05
CA ALA A 125 8.40 7.70 6.42
C ALA A 125 9.69 7.56 5.59
N TYR A 126 9.91 6.40 4.97
CA TYR A 126 11.08 6.11 4.13
C TYR A 126 10.79 6.28 2.63
N CYS A 127 9.54 6.61 2.26
CA CYS A 127 9.14 6.85 0.89
C CYS A 127 9.19 8.35 0.57
N GLY A 128 9.69 8.69 -0.61
CA GLY A 128 9.66 10.05 -1.16
C GLY A 128 8.30 10.42 -1.76
N GLU A 129 7.50 9.43 -2.15
CA GLU A 129 6.12 9.60 -2.61
C GLU A 129 5.27 8.40 -2.18
N ILE A 130 4.01 8.61 -1.81
CA ILE A 130 3.08 7.54 -1.45
C ILE A 130 1.91 7.55 -2.42
N VAL A 131 1.73 6.42 -3.10
CA VAL A 131 0.64 6.14 -4.02
C VAL A 131 -0.34 5.20 -3.33
N VAL A 132 -1.56 5.68 -3.11
CA VAL A 132 -2.65 4.88 -2.53
C VAL A 132 -3.60 4.48 -3.65
N VAL A 133 -3.78 3.17 -3.83
CA VAL A 133 -4.86 2.65 -4.67
C VAL A 133 -6.13 2.60 -3.85
N TRP A 134 -7.08 3.45 -4.22
CA TRP A 134 -8.35 3.63 -3.51
C TRP A 134 -9.51 3.07 -4.32
N CYS A 135 -10.51 2.54 -3.63
CA CYS A 135 -11.83 2.27 -4.19
C CYS A 135 -12.87 2.35 -3.08
N SER A 136 -14.15 2.44 -3.45
CA SER A 136 -15.23 2.43 -2.46
C SER A 136 -15.25 1.14 -1.62
N PRO A 137 -15.69 1.18 -0.35
CA PRO A 137 -15.83 -0.02 0.47
C PRO A 137 -16.79 -1.05 -0.14
N GLN A 138 -17.84 -0.60 -0.82
CA GLN A 138 -18.76 -1.49 -1.56
C GLN A 138 -18.03 -2.22 -2.69
N ASP A 139 -17.18 -1.52 -3.45
CA ASP A 139 -16.37 -2.15 -4.50
C ASP A 139 -15.38 -3.17 -3.93
N GLN A 140 -14.77 -2.90 -2.77
CA GLN A 140 -13.88 -3.86 -2.10
C GLN A 140 -14.63 -5.14 -1.73
N LEU A 141 -15.83 -5.00 -1.15
CA LEU A 141 -16.67 -6.13 -0.75
C LEU A 141 -17.10 -6.95 -1.97
N ASN A 142 -17.65 -6.28 -2.99
CA ASN A 142 -18.12 -6.93 -4.21
C ASN A 142 -16.99 -7.69 -4.92
N ARG A 143 -15.79 -7.10 -5.00
CA ARG A 143 -14.63 -7.76 -5.62
C ARG A 143 -14.12 -8.94 -4.81
N MET A 144 -14.10 -8.82 -3.49
CA MET A 144 -13.67 -9.91 -2.61
C MET A 144 -14.66 -11.08 -2.65
N LEU A 145 -15.97 -10.81 -2.63
CA LEU A 145 -17.00 -11.83 -2.81
C LEU A 145 -16.94 -12.48 -4.20
N SER A 146 -16.73 -11.68 -5.25
CA SER A 146 -16.63 -12.22 -6.62
C SER A 146 -15.40 -13.13 -6.80
N ARG A 147 -14.29 -12.83 -6.14
CA ARG A 147 -13.04 -13.59 -6.24
C ARG A 147 -13.00 -14.80 -5.31
N ASP A 148 -13.36 -14.60 -4.04
CA ASP A 148 -13.16 -15.56 -2.96
C ASP A 148 -14.47 -16.25 -2.53
N GLY A 149 -15.63 -15.80 -3.03
CA GLY A 149 -16.92 -16.44 -2.75
C GLY A 149 -16.99 -17.87 -3.29
N ALA A 150 -16.32 -18.15 -4.42
CA ALA A 150 -16.18 -19.51 -4.95
C ALA A 150 -15.38 -20.45 -4.02
N THR A 151 -14.56 -19.88 -3.12
CA THR A 151 -13.80 -20.62 -2.10
C THR A 151 -14.51 -20.70 -0.73
N GLY A 152 -15.79 -20.32 -0.67
CA GLY A 152 -16.61 -20.41 0.55
C GLY A 152 -16.49 -19.22 1.50
N LEU A 153 -15.98 -18.07 1.04
CA LEU A 153 -15.93 -16.85 1.85
C LEU A 153 -17.34 -16.26 2.03
N THR A 154 -17.79 -16.13 3.27
CA THR A 154 -19.06 -15.46 3.58
C THR A 154 -18.91 -13.94 3.53
N GLU A 155 -20.02 -13.23 3.37
CA GLU A 155 -20.02 -11.75 3.44
C GLU A 155 -19.56 -11.24 4.81
N GLU A 156 -19.89 -11.97 5.88
CA GLU A 156 -19.48 -11.65 7.24
C GLU A 156 -17.97 -11.76 7.41
N ASP A 157 -17.35 -12.84 6.91
CA ASP A 157 -15.90 -13.02 6.92
C ASP A 157 -15.19 -11.95 6.08
N ALA A 158 -15.76 -11.62 4.92
CA ALA A 158 -15.31 -10.54 4.07
C ALA A 158 -15.30 -9.19 4.82
N ARG A 159 -16.40 -8.83 5.49
CA ARG A 159 -16.48 -7.61 6.30
C ARG A 159 -15.50 -7.63 7.48
N ALA A 160 -15.34 -8.76 8.16
CA ALA A 160 -14.38 -8.91 9.24
C ALA A 160 -12.93 -8.71 8.77
N ARG A 161 -12.57 -9.25 7.59
CA ARG A 161 -11.24 -9.04 6.98
C ARG A 161 -11.01 -7.58 6.62
N LEU A 162 -12.02 -6.89 6.06
CA LEU A 162 -11.91 -5.45 5.79
C LEU A 162 -11.72 -4.63 7.08
N ALA A 163 -12.47 -4.96 8.14
CA ALA A 163 -12.37 -4.30 9.45
C ALA A 163 -11.05 -4.56 10.17
N SER A 164 -10.35 -5.66 9.86
CA SER A 164 -9.04 -5.98 10.45
C SER A 164 -7.89 -5.08 9.97
N GLN A 165 -8.09 -4.36 8.87
CA GLN A 165 -7.11 -3.43 8.30
C GLN A 165 -7.49 -1.99 8.60
N LEU A 166 -6.51 -1.08 8.52
CA LEU A 166 -6.80 0.34 8.56
C LEU A 166 -7.72 0.71 7.38
N PRO A 167 -8.87 1.36 7.62
CA PRO A 167 -9.77 1.77 6.54
C PRO A 167 -9.03 2.56 5.46
N LEU A 168 -9.42 2.35 4.20
CA LEU A 168 -8.81 3.04 3.05
C LEU A 168 -8.85 4.57 3.20
N GLU A 169 -9.94 5.10 3.76
CA GLU A 169 -10.10 6.53 4.04
C GLU A 169 -9.01 7.06 5.00
N ASP A 170 -8.64 6.26 6.00
CA ASP A 170 -7.63 6.63 6.98
C ASP A 170 -6.20 6.52 6.39
N LYS A 171 -6.04 5.90 5.20
CA LYS A 171 -4.78 5.90 4.43
C LYS A 171 -4.63 7.15 3.53
N LEU A 172 -5.72 7.82 3.17
CA LEU A 172 -5.70 8.99 2.28
C LEU A 172 -4.83 10.17 2.79
N PRO A 173 -4.77 10.48 4.10
CA PRO A 173 -3.89 11.54 4.60
C PRO A 173 -2.40 11.31 4.33
N TYR A 174 -2.00 10.05 4.13
CA TYR A 174 -0.63 9.68 3.80
C TYR A 174 -0.37 9.74 2.29
N ALA A 175 -1.42 9.81 1.46
CA ALA A 175 -1.28 9.81 0.01
C ALA A 175 -0.71 11.14 -0.50
N ASP A 176 0.25 11.03 -1.41
CA ASP A 176 0.65 12.11 -2.32
C ASP A 176 -0.08 11.96 -3.67
N VAL A 177 -0.38 10.71 -4.05
CA VAL A 177 -1.15 10.37 -5.24
C VAL A 177 -2.21 9.35 -4.85
N ILE A 178 -3.43 9.57 -5.33
CA ILE A 178 -4.53 8.62 -5.20
C ILE A 178 -4.81 8.08 -6.59
N LEU A 179 -4.71 6.76 -6.74
CA LEU A 179 -5.18 6.05 -7.93
C LEU A 179 -6.56 5.50 -7.62
N ASP A 180 -7.59 6.11 -8.19
CA ASP A 180 -8.96 5.69 -7.95
C ASP A 180 -9.35 4.58 -8.94
N ASN A 181 -9.73 3.45 -8.35
CA ASN A 181 -10.15 2.23 -9.02
C ASN A 181 -11.60 1.86 -8.63
N SER A 182 -12.44 2.87 -8.41
CA SER A 182 -13.87 2.69 -8.13
C SER A 182 -14.67 2.41 -9.39
N SER A 183 -15.72 1.59 -9.27
CA SER A 183 -16.62 1.30 -10.39
C SER A 183 -17.38 2.54 -10.88
N ALA A 184 -17.53 3.56 -10.04
CA ALA A 184 -18.13 4.85 -10.39
C ALA A 184 -17.34 5.62 -11.46
N LEU A 185 -15.99 5.56 -11.44
CA LEU A 185 -15.16 6.21 -12.47
C LEU A 185 -15.41 5.63 -13.87
N ALA A 186 -15.80 4.36 -13.95
CA ALA A 186 -16.17 3.73 -15.22
C ALA A 186 -17.46 4.28 -15.84
N SER A 187 -18.26 5.02 -15.06
CA SER A 187 -19.58 5.54 -15.46
C SER A 187 -19.58 7.02 -15.88
N SER A 188 -18.53 7.78 -15.59
CA SER A 188 -18.52 9.24 -15.66
C SER A 188 -17.72 9.84 -16.82
N ASP A 189 -17.30 9.07 -17.82
CA ASP A 189 -16.57 9.61 -18.98
C ASP A 189 -17.53 9.93 -20.16
N PRO A 190 -17.84 11.21 -20.44
CA PRO A 190 -18.63 11.62 -21.60
C PRO A 190 -17.86 11.58 -22.93
N SER A 191 -16.57 11.22 -22.92
CA SER A 191 -15.66 11.39 -24.07
C SER A 191 -15.62 10.21 -25.05
N ALA A 192 -16.36 9.12 -24.81
CA ALA A 192 -16.36 7.98 -25.72
C ALA A 192 -17.13 8.33 -27.01
N PRO A 193 -16.48 8.47 -28.18
CA PRO A 193 -17.18 8.74 -29.42
C PRO A 193 -17.79 7.43 -29.92
N GLY A 194 -19.12 7.33 -29.78
CA GLY A 194 -19.96 6.33 -30.43
C GLY A 194 -20.16 5.02 -29.67
N SER A 195 -21.22 4.95 -28.87
CA SER A 195 -22.14 3.80 -28.85
C SER A 195 -23.34 4.12 -27.95
N SER A 196 -24.54 4.10 -28.55
CA SER A 196 -25.86 3.79 -27.98
C SER A 196 -26.19 4.21 -26.53
N SER A 197 -27.35 4.83 -26.40
CA SER A 197 -28.06 5.32 -25.21
C SER A 197 -28.40 4.32 -24.10
N ASP A 198 -27.64 3.23 -23.95
CA ASP A 198 -27.81 2.29 -22.84
C ASP A 198 -26.62 2.38 -21.88
N PRO A 199 -26.82 2.67 -20.57
CA PRO A 199 -25.76 2.51 -19.59
C PRO A 199 -25.28 1.05 -19.65
N PRO A 200 -23.97 0.76 -19.53
CA PRO A 200 -23.49 -0.61 -19.48
C PRO A 200 -24.11 -1.29 -18.25
N THR A 201 -25.20 -2.01 -18.43
CA THR A 201 -25.93 -2.73 -17.37
C THR A 201 -25.18 -4.00 -16.97
N SER A 202 -24.25 -4.47 -17.79
CA SER A 202 -23.42 -5.65 -17.50
C SER A 202 -22.21 -5.32 -16.58
N PRO A 203 -22.01 -6.07 -15.48
CA PRO A 203 -20.87 -5.93 -14.57
C PRO A 203 -19.51 -5.99 -15.28
N ALA A 204 -19.40 -6.79 -16.35
CA ALA A 204 -18.15 -6.97 -17.09
C ALA A 204 -17.72 -5.71 -17.86
N GLY A 205 -18.67 -4.97 -18.44
CA GLY A 205 -18.40 -3.73 -19.18
C GLY A 205 -17.92 -2.59 -18.28
N LYS A 206 -18.48 -2.49 -17.06
CA LYS A 206 -18.02 -1.53 -16.05
C LYS A 206 -16.60 -1.84 -15.54
N ALA A 207 -16.29 -3.13 -15.34
CA ALA A 207 -14.96 -3.56 -14.91
C ALA A 207 -13.87 -3.26 -15.96
N ALA A 208 -14.15 -3.46 -17.25
CA ALA A 208 -13.22 -3.14 -18.33
C ALA A 208 -12.90 -1.63 -18.39
N ARG A 209 -13.93 -0.78 -18.36
CA ARG A 209 -13.75 0.69 -18.36
C ARG A 209 -13.03 1.22 -17.12
N SER A 210 -13.32 0.64 -15.94
CA SER A 210 -12.58 0.95 -14.70
C SER A 210 -11.09 0.61 -14.84
N SER A 211 -10.77 -0.50 -15.51
CA SER A 211 -9.40 -0.93 -15.77
C SER A 211 -8.66 0.04 -16.70
N ASP A 212 -9.34 0.55 -17.74
CA ASP A 212 -8.74 1.50 -18.69
C ASP A 212 -8.50 2.87 -18.05
N ALA A 213 -9.44 3.38 -17.26
CA ALA A 213 -9.25 4.60 -16.49
C ALA A 213 -8.08 4.48 -15.49
N LEU A 214 -7.94 3.33 -14.82
CA LEU A 214 -6.81 3.06 -13.93
C LEU A 214 -5.48 3.01 -14.71
N ARG A 215 -5.46 2.39 -15.90
CA ARG A 215 -4.27 2.35 -16.77
C ARG A 215 -3.82 3.75 -17.18
N ALA A 216 -4.77 4.63 -17.52
CA ALA A 216 -4.47 6.02 -17.87
C ALA A 216 -3.83 6.78 -16.70
N GLN A 217 -4.41 6.67 -15.48
CA GLN A 217 -3.85 7.28 -14.27
C GLN A 217 -2.42 6.76 -13.98
N VAL A 218 -2.18 5.47 -14.14
CA VAL A 218 -0.84 4.87 -13.94
C VAL A 218 0.15 5.39 -14.99
N ALA A 219 -0.27 5.51 -16.26
CA ALA A 219 0.59 6.03 -17.32
C ALA A 219 0.99 7.49 -17.07
N GLU A 220 0.05 8.34 -16.65
CA GLU A 220 0.29 9.73 -16.28
C GLU A 220 1.27 9.83 -15.10
N LEU A 221 1.06 9.01 -14.07
CA LEU A 221 1.94 8.94 -12.90
C LEU A 221 3.39 8.58 -13.30
N VAL A 222 3.56 7.57 -14.15
CA VAL A 222 4.88 7.16 -14.65
C VAL A 222 5.51 8.26 -15.51
N GLN A 223 4.73 8.94 -16.35
CA GLN A 223 5.22 10.05 -17.17
C GLN A 223 5.70 11.21 -16.30
N ARG A 224 4.98 11.54 -15.22
CA ARG A 224 5.38 12.54 -14.24
C ARG A 224 6.70 12.18 -13.55
N TRP A 225 6.90 10.91 -13.20
CA TRP A 225 8.19 10.49 -12.65
C TRP A 225 9.33 10.62 -13.65
N LYS A 226 9.09 10.26 -14.92
CA LYS A 226 10.09 10.38 -15.99
C LYS A 226 10.48 11.84 -16.26
N SER A 227 9.51 12.77 -16.28
CA SER A 227 9.79 14.20 -16.50
C SER A 227 10.53 14.84 -15.33
N ASN A 228 10.18 14.50 -14.08
CA ASN A 228 10.89 15.03 -12.91
C ASN A 228 12.32 14.48 -12.79
N THR A 229 12.60 13.30 -13.34
CA THR A 229 13.92 12.65 -13.22
C THR A 229 14.84 12.87 -14.43
N SER A 230 14.40 13.59 -15.46
CA SER A 230 15.19 13.93 -16.66
C SER A 230 15.82 15.33 -16.64
N SER A 231 15.53 16.16 -15.64
CA SER A 231 16.14 17.49 -15.47
C SER A 231 17.65 17.40 -15.21
N LEU A 232 18.45 18.02 -16.09
CA LEU A 232 19.92 18.15 -15.98
C LEU A 232 20.38 18.77 -14.66
N GLY A 233 19.55 19.59 -14.00
CA GLY A 233 19.86 20.21 -12.70
C GLY A 233 19.94 19.20 -11.56
N GLY A 234 19.25 18.06 -11.67
CA GLY A 234 19.28 17.00 -10.66
C GLY A 234 20.59 16.22 -10.62
N TRP A 235 21.33 16.13 -11.73
CA TRP A 235 22.62 15.44 -11.78
C TRP A 235 23.74 16.25 -11.11
N CYS A 236 23.77 17.58 -11.33
CA CYS A 236 24.73 18.48 -10.66
C CYS A 236 24.46 18.60 -9.15
N MET A 237 23.19 18.70 -8.72
CA MET A 237 22.84 18.70 -7.30
C MET A 237 23.13 17.35 -6.61
N TRP A 238 22.91 16.23 -7.31
CA TRP A 238 23.23 14.88 -6.82
C TRP A 238 24.75 14.66 -6.63
N LEU A 239 25.58 15.24 -7.51
CA LEU A 239 27.05 15.28 -7.35
C LEU A 239 27.49 16.16 -6.18
N LEU A 240 26.86 17.33 -5.98
CA LEU A 240 27.17 18.25 -4.87
C LEU A 240 26.77 17.69 -3.49
N GLU A 241 25.64 16.97 -3.40
CA GLU A 241 25.20 16.27 -2.18
C GLU A 241 26.21 15.19 -1.71
N TRP A 242 27.02 14.66 -2.64
CA TRP A 242 28.04 13.66 -2.38
C TRP A 242 29.38 14.22 -1.92
N VAL A 243 29.68 15.49 -2.22
CA VAL A 243 30.93 16.14 -1.79
C VAL A 243 30.91 16.43 -0.27
N ILE A 244 29.73 16.47 0.36
CA ILE A 244 29.60 16.69 1.80
C ILE A 244 28.54 15.75 2.42
N PRO A 245 28.90 14.47 2.72
CA PRO A 245 28.01 13.47 3.30
C PRO A 245 27.13 13.91 4.50
N PRO A 246 27.60 14.75 5.45
CA PRO A 246 26.73 15.22 6.52
C PRO A 246 25.59 16.13 6.04
N PHE A 247 25.73 16.86 4.93
CA PHE A 247 24.68 17.72 4.39
C PHE A 247 23.56 16.92 3.71
N GLY A 248 23.90 15.87 2.95
CA GLY A 248 22.89 14.99 2.35
C GLY A 248 22.08 14.24 3.42
N LEU A 249 22.73 13.79 4.50
CA LEU A 249 22.04 13.16 5.64
C LEU A 249 21.15 14.15 6.41
N ALA A 250 21.63 15.38 6.64
CA ALA A 250 20.84 16.42 7.31
C ALA A 250 19.66 16.88 6.44
N ALA A 251 19.85 17.08 5.14
CA ALA A 251 18.79 17.42 4.19
C ALA A 251 17.74 16.30 4.10
N GLY A 252 18.18 15.04 4.03
CA GLY A 252 17.30 13.88 4.09
C GLY A 252 16.50 13.81 5.39
N PHE A 253 17.15 14.05 6.54
CA PHE A 253 16.48 14.09 7.84
C PHE A 253 15.45 15.22 7.93
N LEU A 254 15.77 16.42 7.45
CA LEU A 254 14.84 17.56 7.40
C LEU A 254 13.65 17.29 6.48
N ALA A 255 13.87 16.65 5.33
CA ALA A 255 12.79 16.26 4.42
C ALA A 255 11.85 15.25 5.09
N VAL A 256 12.38 14.27 5.83
CA VAL A 256 11.58 13.33 6.63
C VAL A 256 10.78 14.07 7.70
N MET A 257 11.39 15.00 8.44
CA MET A 257 10.70 15.77 9.47
C MET A 257 9.55 16.62 8.92
N LYS A 258 9.79 17.41 7.86
CA LYS A 258 8.75 18.20 7.19
C LYS A 258 7.60 17.32 6.68
N ARG A 259 7.92 16.14 6.15
CA ARG A 259 6.91 15.18 5.70
C ARG A 259 6.06 14.67 6.85
N ARG A 260 6.66 14.36 8.01
CA ARG A 260 5.93 13.94 9.21
C ARG A 260 4.96 15.01 9.69
N GLU A 261 5.39 16.28 9.67
CA GLU A 261 4.54 17.42 10.03
C GLU A 261 3.37 17.60 9.04
N ALA A 262 3.65 17.58 7.73
CA ALA A 262 2.61 17.73 6.70
C ALA A 262 1.55 16.63 6.79
N ILE A 263 1.97 15.38 7.01
CA ILE A 263 1.06 14.25 7.21
C ILE A 263 0.28 14.39 8.51
N ALA A 264 0.91 14.85 9.61
CA ALA A 264 0.22 15.11 10.87
C ALA A 264 -0.91 16.15 10.69
N HIS A 265 -0.66 17.24 9.96
CA HIS A 265 -1.69 18.22 9.61
C HIS A 265 -2.81 17.62 8.75
N LYS A 266 -2.47 16.86 7.71
CA LYS A 266 -3.48 16.16 6.89
C LYS A 266 -4.36 15.23 7.73
N ARG A 267 -3.77 14.52 8.69
CA ARG A 267 -4.49 13.63 9.61
C ARG A 267 -5.44 14.39 10.53
N LEU A 268 -4.97 15.47 11.17
CA LEU A 268 -5.81 16.30 12.03
C LEU A 268 -7.03 16.84 11.26
N ASN A 269 -6.82 17.30 10.03
CA ASN A 269 -7.90 17.77 9.16
C ASN A 269 -8.87 16.65 8.78
N ALA A 270 -8.35 15.46 8.46
CA ALA A 270 -9.18 14.30 8.13
C ALA A 270 -10.00 13.82 9.35
N GLU A 271 -9.40 13.76 10.54
CA GLU A 271 -10.09 13.42 11.79
C GLU A 271 -11.17 14.45 12.14
N ALA A 272 -10.88 15.75 11.96
CA ALA A 272 -11.86 16.82 12.14
C ALA A 272 -13.04 16.69 11.14
N ALA A 273 -12.76 16.42 9.87
CA ALA A 273 -13.78 16.19 8.85
C ALA A 273 -14.64 14.95 9.17
N LYS A 274 -14.03 13.85 9.63
CA LYS A 274 -14.73 12.62 10.05
C LYS A 274 -15.65 12.90 11.24
N LYS A 275 -15.18 13.64 12.23
CA LYS A 275 -15.98 14.06 13.39
C LYS A 275 -17.16 14.96 12.99
N ALA A 276 -16.95 15.88 12.04
CA ALA A 276 -18.01 16.73 11.50
C ALA A 276 -19.08 15.91 10.77
N ARG A 277 -18.69 14.95 9.92
CA ARG A 277 -19.60 14.03 9.22
C ARG A 277 -20.40 13.17 10.19
N GLY A 278 -19.75 12.59 11.20
CA GLY A 278 -20.43 11.80 12.23
C GLY A 278 -21.45 12.63 13.02
N LYS A 279 -21.13 13.89 13.33
CA LYS A 279 -22.06 14.81 13.99
C LYS A 279 -23.25 15.17 13.09
N ALA A 280 -23.02 15.40 11.79
CA ALA A 280 -24.09 15.67 10.83
C ALA A 280 -25.04 14.46 10.67
N GLN A 281 -24.51 13.24 10.55
CA GLN A 281 -25.31 12.02 10.46
C GLN A 281 -26.11 11.73 11.73
N ALA A 282 -25.54 12.02 12.91
CA ALA A 282 -26.26 11.90 14.18
C ALA A 282 -27.43 12.90 14.28
N LEU A 283 -27.26 14.12 13.76
CA LEU A 283 -28.31 15.14 13.72
C LEU A 283 -29.42 14.78 12.72
N GLU A 284 -29.08 14.22 11.56
CA GLU A 284 -30.07 13.73 10.58
C GLU A 284 -30.85 12.50 11.07
N GLY A 285 -30.19 11.59 11.82
CA GLY A 285 -30.83 10.45 12.46
C GLY A 285 -31.84 10.85 13.55
N GLN A 286 -31.52 11.87 14.35
CA GLN A 286 -32.44 12.40 15.37
C GLN A 286 -33.66 13.10 14.76
N GLY A 287 -33.51 13.78 13.61
CA GLY A 287 -34.61 14.43 12.90
C GLY A 287 -35.56 13.47 12.17
N THR A 288 -35.11 12.25 11.86
CA THR A 288 -35.94 11.21 11.24
C THR A 288 -36.71 10.36 12.25
N GLU A 289 -36.20 10.19 13.47
CA GLU A 289 -36.97 9.56 14.57
C GLU A 289 -38.10 10.45 15.11
N THR A 290 -37.89 11.77 15.18
CA THR A 290 -38.94 12.72 15.63
C THR A 290 -40.10 12.86 14.64
N LYS A 291 -39.87 12.60 13.34
CA LYS A 291 -40.91 12.60 12.30
C LYS A 291 -41.70 11.29 12.17
N LYS A 292 -41.23 10.20 12.78
CA LYS A 292 -41.94 8.90 12.81
C LYS A 292 -42.82 8.73 14.06
N THR A 293 -42.71 9.64 15.02
CA THR A 293 -43.44 9.61 16.31
C THR A 293 -44.51 10.71 16.43
N ALA A 294 -44.74 11.49 15.37
CA ALA A 294 -45.82 12.47 15.24
C ALA A 294 -46.75 12.07 14.09
#